data_AF-A0A850MMP2-F1
#
_entry.id   AF-A0A850MMP2-F1
#
_cell.length_a   1.000
_cell.length_b   1.000
_cell.length_c   1.000
_cell.angle_alpha   90.00
_cell.angle_beta   90.00
_cell.angle_gamma   90.00
#
_symmetry.space_group_name_H-M   'P 1'
#
loop_
_entity.id
_entity.type
_entity.pdbx_description
1 polymer ?
#
loop_
_entity_poly.entity_id
_entity_poly.type
_entity_poly.pdbx_seq_one_letter_code
_entity_poly.pdbx_strand_id
1 'polypeptide(L)'
;MTEFEITVDHELCSGCSSCVLACPINIELEPQCADGVAPKTNDVVLRVINGVCCPLKIELCRNKTFKCDLCEQLCPNGALKIIEK
;
A
#
# COMPACT_ATOMS: atom_id res chain seq x y z
N MET A 1 -13.24 -7.60 -15.74
CA MET A 1 -12.11 -7.19 -14.88
C MET A 1 -12.59 -5.95 -14.18
N THR A 2 -12.84 -6.02 -12.87
CA THR A 2 -13.28 -4.87 -12.08
C THR A 2 -12.09 -3.92 -11.99
N GLU A 3 -12.24 -2.68 -12.45
CA GLU A 3 -11.22 -1.66 -12.24
C GLU A 3 -11.31 -1.22 -10.77
N PHE A 4 -10.16 -1.00 -10.13
CA PHE A 4 -10.13 -0.42 -8.79
C PHE A 4 -9.03 0.63 -8.72
N GLU A 5 -9.18 1.52 -7.75
CA GLU A 5 -8.23 2.58 -7.45
C GLU A 5 -7.88 2.54 -5.96
N ILE A 6 -6.61 2.78 -5.61
CA ILE A 6 -6.20 2.98 -4.23
C ILE A 6 -6.06 4.48 -4.01
N THR A 7 -6.87 5.01 -3.10
CA THR A 7 -6.85 6.43 -2.73
C THR A 7 -6.25 6.58 -1.33
N VAL A 8 -5.48 7.64 -1.13
CA VAL A 8 -4.89 7.99 0.17
C VAL A 8 -5.26 9.42 0.50
N ASP A 9 -5.93 9.60 1.63
CA ASP A 9 -6.14 10.91 2.25
C ASP A 9 -4.85 11.34 2.95
N HIS A 10 -4.20 12.36 2.39
CA HIS A 10 -2.92 12.87 2.90
C HIS A 10 -3.05 13.63 4.22
N GLU A 11 -4.25 14.12 4.56
CA GLU A 11 -4.47 14.81 5.84
C GLU A 11 -4.62 13.80 6.99
N LEU A 12 -5.20 12.63 6.71
CA LEU A 12 -5.33 11.55 7.69
C LEU A 12 -4.09 10.64 7.76
N CYS A 13 -3.27 10.61 6.71
CA CYS A 13 -2.09 9.74 6.66
C CYS A 13 -0.99 10.23 7.62
N SER A 14 -0.60 9.37 8.56
CA SER A 14 0.49 9.66 9.52
C SER A 14 1.86 9.13 9.08
N GLY A 15 1.97 8.48 7.92
CA GLY A 15 3.22 7.86 7.46
C GLY A 15 3.65 6.64 8.27
N CYS A 16 2.75 6.02 9.06
CA CYS A 16 3.07 4.89 9.95
C CYS A 16 3.59 3.62 9.25
N SER A 17 3.52 3.56 7.92
CA SER A 17 4.03 2.47 7.08
C SER A 17 3.38 1.09 7.28
N SER A 18 2.32 0.96 8.08
CA SER A 18 1.62 -0.32 8.30
C SER A 18 1.11 -0.95 6.99
N CYS A 19 0.53 -0.14 6.10
CA CYS A 19 0.06 -0.59 4.79
C CYS A 19 1.20 -1.01 3.84
N VAL A 20 2.37 -0.38 3.97
CA VAL A 20 3.57 -0.67 3.16
C VAL A 20 4.21 -1.99 3.59
N LEU A 21 4.36 -2.20 4.89
CA LEU A 21 5.04 -3.37 5.46
C LEU A 21 4.17 -4.62 5.41
N ALA A 22 2.85 -4.48 5.50
CA ALA A 22 1.93 -5.61 5.44
C ALA A 22 1.58 -6.04 4.01
N CYS A 23 1.86 -5.24 2.99
CA CYS A 23 1.54 -5.59 1.62
C CYS A 23 2.36 -6.81 1.18
N PRO A 24 1.73 -7.94 0.81
CA PRO A 24 2.47 -9.16 0.46
C PRO A 24 3.31 -8.98 -0.81
N ILE A 25 2.89 -8.11 -1.73
CA ILE A 25 3.67 -7.80 -2.94
C ILE A 25 4.89 -6.94 -2.60
N ASN A 26 4.76 -5.99 -1.66
CA ASN A 26 5.95 -5.25 -1.21
C ASN A 26 6.96 -6.19 -0.55
N ILE A 27 6.52 -7.17 0.25
CA ILE A 27 7.41 -8.18 0.84
C ILE A 27 8.04 -9.06 -0.26
N GLU A 28 7.28 -9.44 -1.28
CA GLU A 28 7.79 -10.25 -2.40
C GLU A 28 8.87 -9.51 -3.22
N LEU A 29 8.67 -8.21 -3.45
CA LEU A 29 9.60 -7.36 -4.21
C LEU A 29 10.80 -6.90 -3.37
N GLU A 30 10.58 -6.62 -2.09
CA GLU A 30 11.56 -6.13 -1.12
C GLU A 30 11.42 -6.91 0.21
N PRO A 31 12.06 -8.09 0.34
CA PRO A 31 11.92 -8.98 1.49
C PRO A 31 12.20 -8.34 2.86
N GLN A 32 13.05 -7.31 2.89
CA GLN A 32 13.33 -6.50 4.08
C GLN A 32 12.08 -5.83 4.70
N CYS A 33 10.98 -5.70 3.94
CA CYS A 33 9.70 -5.21 4.47
C CYS A 33 9.14 -6.12 5.57
N ALA A 34 9.41 -7.44 5.50
CA ALA A 34 9.01 -8.38 6.54
C ALA A 34 9.72 -8.13 7.88
N ASP A 35 10.93 -7.57 7.84
CA ASP A 35 11.72 -7.20 9.02
C ASP A 35 11.37 -5.79 9.54
N GLY A 36 10.32 -5.17 9.00
CA GLY A 36 9.90 -3.81 9.37
C GLY A 36 10.72 -2.70 8.71
N VAL A 37 11.53 -3.01 7.71
CA VAL A 37 12.35 -2.02 6.97
C VAL A 37 11.57 -1.51 5.76
N ALA A 38 11.39 -0.21 5.66
CA ALA A 38 10.71 0.40 4.51
C ALA A 38 11.42 0.09 3.17
N PRO A 39 10.69 -0.02 2.06
CA PRO A 39 11.26 -0.30 0.75
C PRO A 39 12.18 0.85 0.29
N LYS A 40 13.33 0.48 -0.28
CA LYS A 40 14.34 1.43 -0.76
C LYS A 40 14.06 1.89 -2.19
N THR A 41 13.45 1.04 -2.99
CA THR A 41 13.11 1.27 -4.39
C THR A 41 11.70 1.85 -4.54
N ASN A 42 11.43 2.43 -5.71
CA ASN A 42 10.08 2.87 -6.10
C ASN A 42 9.33 1.78 -6.88
N ASP A 43 9.96 0.62 -7.07
CA ASP A 43 9.41 -0.51 -7.82
C ASP A 43 8.50 -1.39 -6.96
N VAL A 44 7.69 -0.77 -6.10
CA VAL A 44 6.79 -1.41 -5.12
C VAL A 44 5.36 -0.89 -5.27
N VAL A 45 4.38 -1.53 -4.61
CA VAL A 45 2.97 -1.13 -4.73
C VAL A 45 2.71 0.15 -3.92
N LEU A 46 3.17 0.16 -2.66
CA LEU A 46 2.97 1.26 -1.72
C LEU A 46 4.33 1.68 -1.15
N ARG A 47 4.55 2.98 -0.95
CA ARG A 47 5.74 3.50 -0.27
C ARG A 47 5.41 4.76 0.48
N VAL A 48 5.99 4.96 1.67
CA VAL A 48 5.90 6.27 2.33
C VAL A 48 6.99 7.18 1.78
N ILE A 49 6.57 8.32 1.21
CA ILE A 49 7.46 9.36 0.66
C ILE A 49 7.05 10.68 1.31
N ASN A 50 8.03 11.41 1.86
CA ASN A 50 7.79 12.68 2.57
C ASN A 50 6.74 12.59 3.69
N GLY A 51 6.68 11.45 4.39
CA GLY A 51 5.77 11.24 5.53
C GLY A 51 4.35 10.82 5.16
N VAL A 52 4.01 10.66 3.88
CA VAL A 52 2.69 10.19 3.43
C VAL A 52 2.80 8.92 2.59
N CYS A 53 1.78 8.06 2.64
CA CYS A 53 1.71 6.85 1.82
C CYS A 53 1.41 7.21 0.37
N CYS A 54 2.26 6.77 -0.54
CA CYS A 54 2.14 6.96 -1.98
C CYS A 54 1.93 5.61 -2.68
N PRO A 55 0.79 5.44 -3.36
CA PRO A 55 0.60 4.42 -4.37
C PRO A 55 1.58 4.63 -5.53
N LEU A 56 2.38 3.62 -5.88
CA LEU A 56 3.34 3.70 -6.99
C LEU A 56 2.96 2.74 -8.12
N LYS A 57 3.18 1.43 -7.93
CA LYS A 57 2.85 0.40 -8.93
C LYS A 57 1.57 -0.34 -8.60
N ILE A 58 0.43 0.33 -8.69
CA ILE A 58 -0.90 -0.29 -8.47
C ILE A 58 -1.19 -1.41 -9.48
N GLU A 59 -0.50 -1.42 -10.60
CA GLU A 59 -0.54 -2.52 -11.56
C GLU A 59 -0.11 -3.88 -11.00
N LEU A 60 0.75 -3.90 -9.97
CA LEU A 60 1.24 -5.10 -9.31
C LEU A 60 0.34 -5.52 -8.12
N CYS A 61 -0.66 -4.71 -7.76
CA CYS A 61 -1.52 -4.98 -6.62
C CYS A 61 -2.38 -6.23 -6.84
N ARG A 62 -2.38 -7.14 -5.86
CA ARG A 62 -3.16 -8.39 -5.91
C ARG A 62 -4.67 -8.19 -6.00
N ASN A 63 -5.21 -7.01 -5.64
CA ASN A 63 -6.63 -6.73 -5.79
C ASN A 63 -7.11 -6.97 -7.25
N LYS A 64 -6.22 -6.86 -8.26
CA LYS A 64 -6.51 -7.22 -9.66
C LYS A 64 -6.87 -8.70 -9.87
N THR A 65 -6.30 -9.59 -9.05
CA THR A 65 -6.39 -11.05 -9.22
C THR A 65 -7.26 -11.69 -8.14
N PHE A 66 -7.23 -11.13 -6.93
CA PHE A 66 -8.00 -11.58 -5.77
C PHE A 66 -8.30 -10.39 -4.87
N LYS A 67 -9.54 -10.28 -4.36
CA LYS A 67 -9.97 -9.16 -3.50
C LYS A 67 -9.05 -9.03 -2.28
N CYS A 68 -8.16 -8.04 -2.32
CA CYS A 68 -7.17 -7.78 -1.29
C CYS A 68 -7.39 -6.38 -0.74
N ASP A 69 -7.69 -6.30 0.56
CA ASP A 69 -8.06 -5.09 1.30
C ASP A 69 -7.18 -4.88 2.55
N LEU A 70 -6.08 -5.62 2.64
CA LEU A 70 -5.21 -5.63 3.83
C LEU A 70 -4.65 -4.25 4.18
N CYS A 71 -4.27 -3.46 3.18
CA CYS A 71 -3.75 -2.11 3.39
C CYS A 71 -4.80 -1.13 3.95
N GLU A 72 -6.07 -1.32 3.59
CA GLU A 72 -7.20 -0.54 4.10
C GLU A 72 -7.55 -0.98 5.52
N GLN A 73 -7.67 -2.30 5.76
CA GLN A 73 -7.96 -2.84 7.09
C GLN A 73 -6.91 -2.49 8.15
N LEU A 74 -5.64 -2.42 7.76
CA LEU A 74 -4.54 -2.09 8.67
C LEU A 74 -4.30 -0.60 8.85
N CYS A 75 -5.01 0.27 8.11
CA CYS A 75 -4.82 1.69 8.26
C CYS A 75 -5.50 2.18 9.56
N PRO A 76 -4.73 2.57 10.61
CA PRO A 76 -5.32 2.96 11.89
C PRO A 76 -6.14 4.25 11.79
N ASN A 77 -5.79 5.10 10.81
CA ASN A 77 -6.41 6.40 10.62
C ASN A 77 -7.52 6.38 9.55
N GLY A 78 -7.75 5.23 8.89
CA GLY A 78 -8.69 5.14 7.76
C GLY A 78 -8.31 6.00 6.56
N ALA A 79 -7.04 6.36 6.44
CA ALA A 79 -6.51 7.24 5.40
C ALA A 79 -6.42 6.56 4.02
N LEU A 80 -6.30 5.23 3.96
CA LEU A 80 -6.16 4.48 2.72
C LEU A 80 -7.46 3.73 2.42
N LYS A 81 -8.00 3.88 1.21
CA LYS A 81 -9.21 3.19 0.75
C LYS A 81 -9.07 2.59 -0.64
N ILE A 82 -9.72 1.45 -0.84
CA ILE A 82 -9.83 0.81 -2.15
C ILE A 82 -11.23 1.09 -2.71
N ILE A 83 -11.29 1.75 -3.87
CA ILE A 83 -12.53 2.13 -4.53
C ILE A 83 -12.68 1.30 -5.80
N GLU A 84 -13.77 0.55 -5.92
CA GLU A 84 -14.14 -0.17 -7.14
C GLU A 84 -14.74 0.84 -8.15
N LYS A 85 -14.30 0.78 -9.41
CA LYS A 85 -14.81 1.55 -10.55
C LYS A 85 -15.77 0.72 -11.40
#